data_AF-A0A177DID1-F1
#
_entry.id   AF-A0A177DID1-F1
#
_cell.length_a   1.000
_cell.length_b   1.000
_cell.length_c   1.000
_cell.angle_alpha   90.00
_cell.angle_beta   90.00
_cell.angle_gamma   90.00
#
_symmetry.space_group_name_H-M   'P 1'
#
loop_
_entity.id
_entity.type
_entity.pdbx_description
1 polymer ?
#
loop_
_entity_poly.entity_id
_entity_poly.type
_entity_poly.pdbx_seq_one_letter_code
_entity_poly.pdbx_strand_id
1 'polypeptide(L)'
;MNENDIAVLQLNKDVIADAITMTNIERFLHFLQHAKSLVGLYGPYSKQPNTTVFARDVRPPQHPKPQDPSLNTLALSFAATQDCTYSAQPAGSGKEDLDLFTLLWDCAVVVLEEILARGSLPQESFGWGIFGLSAGYMHPPARDLTAQNVFLSNKRRLHDALNVLPSLNRETSSEYVVGEKKTTALLTRARRDIHTLGHILLHEYKLSSWRRVRWLHTIAVAERWVGAFGLKPMRELGVLTKRTKEVVCEATKPPGKRVVNNNVRFEFPDVSAQDSQGVMDERPERERD
;
A
#
# COMPACT_ATOMS: atom_id res chain seq x y z
N MET A 1 28.87 26.01 12.69
CA MET A 1 27.84 25.12 12.12
C MET A 1 28.51 23.76 12.04
N ASN A 2 28.19 22.83 12.94
CA ASN A 2 28.98 21.62 13.16
C ASN A 2 28.79 20.60 12.03
N GLU A 3 29.90 20.12 11.47
CA GLU A 3 29.97 19.13 10.38
C GLU A 3 29.58 17.69 10.79
N ASN A 4 29.07 17.48 12.00
CA ASN A 4 28.91 16.13 12.59
C ASN A 4 27.48 15.57 12.60
N ASP A 5 26.54 16.19 11.90
CA ASP A 5 25.12 15.80 11.96
C ASP A 5 24.57 15.20 10.65
N ILE A 6 25.47 14.67 9.80
CA ILE A 6 25.06 13.81 8.68
C ILE A 6 24.74 12.45 9.29
N ALA A 7 23.45 12.09 9.32
CA ALA A 7 23.05 10.74 9.67
C ALA A 7 23.61 9.79 8.60
N VAL A 8 24.70 9.09 8.92
CA VAL A 8 25.28 8.07 8.03
C VAL A 8 24.30 6.91 7.98
N LEU A 9 23.70 6.69 6.81
CA LEU A 9 22.87 5.52 6.57
C LEU A 9 23.76 4.27 6.68
N GLN A 10 23.31 3.26 7.42
CA GLN A 10 24.01 1.98 7.49
C GLN A 10 24.14 1.36 6.10
N LEU A 11 25.25 0.64 5.86
CA LEU A 11 25.43 -0.08 4.61
C LEU A 11 24.47 -1.26 4.54
N ASN A 12 23.97 -1.59 3.34
CA ASN A 12 23.01 -2.70 3.17
C ASN A 12 23.56 -4.02 3.71
N LYS A 13 24.86 -4.26 3.62
CA LYS A 13 25.52 -5.47 4.15
C LYS A 13 25.38 -5.59 5.67
N ASP A 14 25.51 -4.48 6.38
CA ASP A 14 25.39 -4.44 7.84
C ASP A 14 23.93 -4.67 8.25
N VAL A 15 22.98 -4.02 7.55
CA VAL A 15 21.54 -4.19 7.76
C VAL A 15 21.09 -5.63 7.52
N ILE A 16 21.65 -6.30 6.49
CA ILE A 16 21.37 -7.71 6.21
C ILE A 16 21.97 -8.60 7.30
N ALA A 17 23.19 -8.32 7.75
CA ALA A 17 23.87 -9.09 8.79
C ALA A 17 23.12 -9.02 10.14
N ASP A 18 22.68 -7.82 10.54
CA ASP A 18 21.91 -7.60 11.76
C ASP A 18 20.59 -8.39 11.75
N ALA A 19 20.00 -8.58 10.57
CA ALA A 19 18.71 -9.23 10.41
C ALA A 19 18.75 -10.77 10.45
N ILE A 20 19.94 -11.38 10.54
CA ILE A 20 20.10 -12.85 10.55
C ILE A 20 19.41 -13.49 11.76
N THR A 21 19.53 -12.86 12.93
CA THR A 21 19.00 -13.38 14.20
C THR A 21 17.55 -12.95 14.47
N MET A 22 17.00 -12.04 13.68
CA MET A 22 15.65 -11.51 13.84
C MET A 22 14.57 -12.51 13.40
N THR A 23 13.40 -12.44 14.03
CA THR A 23 12.19 -13.15 13.55
C THR A 23 11.74 -12.60 12.20
N ASN A 24 10.89 -13.33 11.46
CA ASN A 24 10.43 -12.88 10.13
C ASN A 24 9.70 -11.53 10.16
N ILE A 25 8.92 -11.25 11.21
CA ILE A 25 8.23 -9.97 11.38
C ILE A 25 9.22 -8.84 11.68
N GLU A 26 10.15 -9.07 12.61
CA GLU A 26 11.18 -8.07 12.95
C GLU A 26 12.07 -7.77 11.74
N ARG A 27 12.51 -8.81 11.03
CA ARG A 27 13.27 -8.71 9.79
C ARG A 27 12.53 -7.91 8.72
N PHE A 28 11.24 -8.21 8.52
CA PHE A 28 10.40 -7.46 7.58
C PHE A 28 10.34 -5.97 7.94
N LEU A 29 10.06 -5.62 9.20
CA LEU A 29 9.98 -4.24 9.64
C LEU A 29 11.34 -3.53 9.56
N HIS A 30 12.42 -4.23 9.90
CA HIS A 30 13.79 -3.73 9.81
C HIS A 30 14.17 -3.38 8.37
N PHE A 31 13.95 -4.30 7.43
CA PHE A 31 14.19 -4.06 6.02
C PHE A 31 13.26 -2.98 5.45
N LEU A 32 12.01 -2.92 5.89
CA LEU A 32 11.06 -1.90 5.43
C LEU A 32 11.50 -0.51 5.87
N GLN A 33 11.95 -0.36 7.11
CA GLN A 33 12.45 0.89 7.64
C GLN A 33 13.69 1.35 6.86
N HIS A 34 14.67 0.45 6.68
CA HIS A 34 15.88 0.78 5.92
C HIS A 34 15.56 1.11 4.45
N ALA A 35 14.63 0.36 3.83
CA ALA A 35 14.18 0.64 2.48
C ALA A 35 13.53 2.03 2.34
N LYS A 36 12.67 2.42 3.29
CA LYS A 36 12.09 3.77 3.34
C LYS A 36 13.19 4.83 3.46
N SER A 37 14.20 4.61 4.30
CA SER A 37 15.33 5.53 4.45
C SER A 37 16.18 5.64 3.18
N LEU A 38 16.42 4.53 2.48
CA LEU A 38 17.11 4.52 1.18
C LEU A 38 16.37 5.36 0.12
N VAL A 39 15.05 5.20 0.02
CA VAL A 39 14.21 6.00 -0.90
C VAL A 39 14.18 7.47 -0.48
N GLY A 40 14.11 7.74 0.82
CA GLY A 40 14.16 9.10 1.37
C GLY A 40 15.48 9.82 1.10
N LEU A 41 16.59 9.09 1.08
CA LEU A 41 17.93 9.63 0.87
C LEU A 41 18.28 9.77 -0.63
N TYR A 42 17.98 8.75 -1.42
CA TYR A 42 18.40 8.68 -2.82
C TYR A 42 17.30 9.08 -3.82
N GLY A 43 16.12 9.43 -3.33
CA GLY A 43 14.98 9.77 -4.18
C GLY A 43 14.27 8.54 -4.77
N PRO A 44 13.35 8.73 -5.71
CA PRO A 44 12.67 7.62 -6.37
C PRO A 44 13.68 6.80 -7.16
N TYR A 45 13.67 5.49 -6.92
CA TYR A 45 14.41 4.57 -7.76
C TYR A 45 13.70 4.41 -9.10
N SER A 46 14.48 4.21 -10.15
CA SER A 46 13.97 4.08 -11.51
C SER A 46 14.76 3.05 -12.31
N LYS A 47 14.20 2.72 -13.46
CA LYS A 47 14.87 1.92 -14.48
C LYS A 47 15.54 2.86 -15.47
N GLN A 48 16.82 2.63 -15.78
CA GLN A 48 17.51 3.45 -16.78
C GLN A 48 16.78 3.38 -18.14
N PRO A 49 16.70 4.49 -18.90
CA PRO A 49 15.95 4.55 -20.15
C PRO A 49 16.34 3.43 -21.11
N ASN A 50 15.34 2.74 -21.68
CA ASN A 50 15.51 1.63 -22.64
C ASN A 50 16.35 0.43 -22.13
N THR A 51 16.50 0.29 -20.82
CA THR A 51 17.18 -0.86 -20.21
C THR A 51 16.30 -1.52 -19.15
N THR A 52 16.85 -2.53 -18.47
CA THR A 52 16.32 -3.14 -17.24
C THR A 52 17.26 -2.93 -16.05
N VAL A 53 18.13 -1.91 -16.14
CA VAL A 53 19.10 -1.59 -15.10
C VAL A 53 18.42 -0.72 -14.05
N PHE A 54 18.44 -1.21 -12.82
CA PHE A 54 17.93 -0.50 -11.66
C PHE A 54 18.92 0.58 -11.20
N ALA A 55 18.44 1.79 -10.98
CA ALA A 55 19.29 2.92 -10.62
C ALA A 55 18.63 3.81 -9.56
N ARG A 56 19.48 4.39 -8.72
CA ARG A 56 19.16 5.54 -7.86
C ARG A 56 18.84 6.75 -8.73
N ASP A 57 18.18 7.75 -8.14
CA ASP A 57 18.02 9.04 -8.81
C ASP A 57 19.40 9.66 -9.10
N VAL A 58 19.54 10.25 -10.28
CA VAL A 58 20.76 10.95 -10.71
C VAL A 58 20.97 12.21 -9.89
N ARG A 59 19.87 12.79 -9.38
CA ARG A 59 19.89 14.00 -8.54
C ARG A 59 19.16 13.69 -7.22
N PRO A 60 19.82 13.00 -6.29
CA PRO A 60 19.22 12.70 -5.01
C PRO A 60 18.85 14.00 -4.28
N PRO A 61 17.80 13.98 -3.45
CA PRO A 61 17.44 15.11 -2.61
C PRO A 61 18.65 15.61 -1.83
N GLN A 62 18.94 16.91 -1.90
CA GLN A 62 20.05 17.56 -1.20
C GLN A 62 19.70 17.81 0.28
N HIS A 63 19.22 16.78 0.97
CA HIS A 63 18.86 16.86 2.37
C HIS A 63 19.92 16.19 3.25
N PRO A 64 20.33 16.84 4.36
CA PRO A 64 21.36 16.29 5.23
C PRO A 64 20.91 15.06 6.03
N LYS A 65 19.61 14.75 6.05
CA LYS A 65 19.01 13.59 6.74
C LYS A 65 17.96 12.93 5.84
N PRO A 66 17.82 11.59 5.87
CA PRO A 66 16.75 10.89 5.17
C PRO A 66 15.39 11.45 5.63
N GLN A 67 14.54 11.83 4.68
CA GLN A 67 13.15 12.20 4.96
C GLN A 67 12.24 11.01 4.73
N ASP A 68 11.10 10.96 5.42
CA ASP A 68 10.08 9.96 5.14
C ASP A 68 9.57 10.16 3.69
N PRO A 69 9.76 9.17 2.80
CA PRO A 69 9.38 9.32 1.41
C PRO A 69 7.86 9.34 1.25
N SER A 70 7.38 10.11 0.27
CA SER A 70 5.95 10.10 -0.08
C SER A 70 5.51 8.71 -0.55
N LEU A 71 4.22 8.39 -0.39
CA LEU A 71 3.66 7.12 -0.85
C LEU A 71 3.88 6.91 -2.37
N ASN A 72 3.80 7.99 -3.15
CA ASN A 72 4.04 7.95 -4.60
C ASN A 72 5.51 7.62 -4.91
N THR A 73 6.45 8.20 -4.16
CA THR A 73 7.89 7.91 -4.32
C THR A 73 8.20 6.46 -4.00
N LEU A 74 7.60 5.91 -2.93
CA LEU A 74 7.70 4.50 -2.59
C LEU A 74 7.07 3.61 -3.67
N ALA A 75 5.90 3.98 -4.18
CA ALA A 75 5.21 3.22 -5.24
C ALA A 75 6.07 3.10 -6.50
N LEU A 76 6.64 4.23 -6.96
CA LEU A 76 7.52 4.26 -8.12
C LEU A 76 8.78 3.43 -7.90
N SER A 77 9.40 3.57 -6.73
CA SER A 77 10.63 2.84 -6.39
C SER A 77 10.38 1.34 -6.37
N PHE A 78 9.36 0.86 -5.65
CA PHE A 78 9.05 -0.57 -5.59
C PHE A 78 8.54 -1.14 -6.91
N ALA A 79 7.86 -0.35 -7.74
CA ALA A 79 7.49 -0.77 -9.08
C ALA A 79 8.74 -0.97 -9.96
N ALA A 80 9.68 -0.02 -9.94
CA ALA A 80 10.95 -0.14 -10.66
C ALA A 80 11.76 -1.33 -10.17
N THR A 81 11.81 -1.57 -8.85
CA THR A 81 12.47 -2.74 -8.25
C THR A 81 11.87 -4.03 -8.80
N GLN A 82 10.55 -4.20 -8.70
CA GLN A 82 9.83 -5.39 -9.16
C GLN A 82 10.08 -5.67 -10.65
N ASP A 83 10.10 -4.62 -11.48
CA ASP A 83 10.33 -4.74 -12.91
C ASP A 83 11.80 -5.12 -13.23
N CYS A 84 12.75 -4.83 -12.33
CA CYS A 84 14.18 -5.11 -12.51
C CYS A 84 14.68 -6.37 -11.80
N THR A 85 13.93 -6.96 -10.86
CA THR A 85 14.36 -8.08 -10.00
C THR A 85 14.94 -9.27 -10.76
N TYR A 86 14.39 -9.60 -11.93
CA TYR A 86 14.82 -10.77 -12.72
C TYR A 86 15.83 -10.43 -13.82
N SER A 87 16.32 -9.18 -13.86
CA SER A 87 17.23 -8.71 -14.90
C SER A 87 18.67 -8.69 -14.39
N ALA A 88 19.64 -8.93 -15.27
CA ALA A 88 21.05 -8.82 -14.94
C ALA A 88 21.40 -7.36 -14.57
N GLN A 89 22.05 -7.17 -13.42
CA GLN A 89 22.44 -5.86 -12.91
C GLN A 89 23.96 -5.70 -12.91
N PRO A 90 24.48 -4.52 -13.29
CA PRO A 90 25.90 -4.21 -13.12
C PRO A 90 26.28 -4.18 -11.64
N ALA A 91 27.54 -4.44 -11.33
CA ALA A 91 28.04 -4.29 -9.97
C ALA A 91 27.98 -2.81 -9.53
N GLY A 92 27.57 -2.57 -8.29
CA GLY A 92 27.48 -1.23 -7.73
C GLY A 92 26.34 -1.08 -6.74
N SER A 93 26.17 0.14 -6.24
CA SER A 93 25.19 0.47 -5.19
C SER A 93 23.74 0.18 -5.58
N GLY A 94 23.37 0.42 -6.85
CA GLY A 94 22.02 0.10 -7.34
C GLY A 94 21.69 -1.39 -7.23
N LYS A 95 22.66 -2.28 -7.52
CA LYS A 95 22.46 -3.72 -7.34
C LYS A 95 22.32 -4.08 -5.85
N GLU A 96 23.16 -3.53 -4.99
CA GLU A 96 23.07 -3.77 -3.55
C GLU A 96 21.73 -3.32 -2.96
N ASP A 97 21.13 -2.23 -3.45
CA ASP A 97 19.79 -1.79 -3.04
C ASP A 97 18.68 -2.68 -3.59
N LEU A 98 18.80 -3.13 -4.85
CA LEU A 98 17.85 -4.06 -5.45
C LEU A 98 17.84 -5.40 -4.72
N ASP A 99 19.01 -5.91 -4.31
CA ASP A 99 19.13 -7.13 -3.52
C ASP A 99 18.42 -6.97 -2.16
N LEU A 100 18.62 -5.84 -1.47
CA LEU A 100 17.92 -5.53 -0.22
C LEU A 100 16.40 -5.42 -0.42
N PHE A 101 15.93 -4.72 -1.45
CA PHE A 101 14.49 -4.61 -1.71
C PHE A 101 13.88 -5.97 -2.07
N THR A 102 14.64 -6.85 -2.72
CA THR A 102 14.20 -8.23 -3.01
C THR A 102 14.07 -9.03 -1.73
N LEU A 103 15.04 -8.92 -0.80
CA LEU A 103 14.94 -9.53 0.53
C LEU A 103 13.73 -9.00 1.33
N LEU A 104 13.43 -7.70 1.23
CA LEU A 104 12.23 -7.11 1.83
C LEU A 104 10.96 -7.74 1.26
N TRP A 105 10.87 -7.90 -0.07
CA TRP A 105 9.74 -8.55 -0.72
C TRP A 105 9.56 -9.99 -0.25
N ASP A 106 10.64 -10.78 -0.24
CA ASP A 106 10.59 -12.17 0.21
C ASP A 106 10.12 -12.27 1.66
N CYS A 107 10.63 -11.41 2.54
CA CYS A 107 10.18 -11.32 3.93
C CYS A 107 8.71 -10.91 4.05
N ALA A 108 8.24 -9.95 3.24
CA ALA A 108 6.85 -9.52 3.24
C ALA A 108 5.91 -10.67 2.87
N VAL A 109 6.26 -11.46 1.85
CA VAL A 109 5.48 -12.64 1.45
C VAL A 109 5.45 -13.69 2.57
N VAL A 110 6.60 -13.99 3.18
CA VAL A 110 6.67 -14.93 4.31
C VAL A 110 5.78 -14.47 5.48
N VAL A 111 5.85 -13.20 5.86
CA VAL A 111 5.03 -12.63 6.94
C VAL A 111 3.53 -12.72 6.62
N LEU A 112 3.13 -12.42 5.38
CA LEU A 112 1.73 -12.57 4.96
C LEU A 112 1.26 -14.01 5.09
N GLU A 113 2.06 -14.98 4.63
CA GLU A 113 1.72 -16.39 4.70
C GLU A 113 1.65 -16.89 6.15
N GLU A 114 2.58 -16.49 7.02
CA GLU A 114 2.54 -16.81 8.45
C GLU A 114 1.28 -16.26 9.12
N ILE A 115 0.93 -15.01 8.83
CA ILE A 115 -0.28 -14.38 9.37
C ILE A 115 -1.53 -15.12 8.90
N LEU A 116 -1.61 -15.46 7.62
CA LEU A 116 -2.74 -16.19 7.05
C LEU A 116 -2.84 -17.62 7.60
N ALA A 117 -1.71 -18.29 7.83
CA ALA A 117 -1.67 -19.64 8.39
C ALA A 117 -2.16 -19.70 9.84
N ARG A 118 -1.94 -18.63 10.62
CA ARG A 118 -2.45 -18.54 12.01
C ARG A 118 -3.97 -18.38 12.08
N GLY A 119 -4.63 -17.94 11.00
CA GLY A 119 -6.10 -17.85 10.91
C GLY A 119 -6.77 -16.83 11.84
N SER A 120 -5.99 -16.00 12.54
CA SER A 120 -6.46 -15.15 13.65
C SER A 120 -6.73 -13.69 13.27
N LEU A 121 -6.79 -13.36 11.98
CA LEU A 121 -7.06 -11.99 11.55
C LEU A 121 -8.54 -11.62 11.79
N PRO A 122 -8.81 -10.45 12.41
CA PRO A 122 -10.16 -9.90 12.42
C PRO A 122 -10.68 -9.79 10.98
N GLN A 123 -11.94 -10.15 10.78
CA GLN A 123 -12.53 -10.26 9.45
C GLN A 123 -12.50 -8.96 8.65
N GLU A 124 -12.64 -7.82 9.33
CA GLU A 124 -12.49 -6.49 8.72
C GLU A 124 -11.05 -6.26 8.25
N SER A 125 -10.05 -6.54 9.08
CA SER A 125 -8.63 -6.42 8.73
C SER A 125 -8.24 -7.34 7.57
N PHE A 126 -8.74 -8.58 7.58
CA PHE A 126 -8.58 -9.52 6.48
C PHE A 126 -9.18 -8.95 5.20
N GLY A 127 -10.46 -8.58 5.22
CA GLY A 127 -11.16 -8.13 4.01
C GLY A 127 -10.57 -6.85 3.41
N TRP A 128 -10.25 -5.84 4.22
CA TRP A 128 -9.56 -4.63 3.72
C TRP A 128 -8.15 -4.93 3.21
N GLY A 129 -7.44 -5.90 3.80
CA GLY A 129 -6.15 -6.35 3.29
C GLY A 129 -6.27 -6.99 1.91
N ILE A 130 -7.22 -7.92 1.73
CA ILE A 130 -7.49 -8.55 0.43
C ILE A 130 -7.93 -7.51 -0.62
N PHE A 131 -8.75 -6.55 -0.23
CA PHE A 131 -9.13 -5.44 -1.11
C PHE A 131 -7.93 -4.57 -1.48
N GLY A 132 -7.03 -4.27 -0.53
CA GLY A 132 -5.77 -3.56 -0.78
C GLY A 132 -4.86 -4.28 -1.77
N LEU A 133 -4.70 -5.60 -1.64
CA LEU A 133 -3.96 -6.42 -2.62
C LEU A 133 -4.59 -6.36 -4.02
N SER A 134 -5.92 -6.32 -4.09
CA SER A 134 -6.66 -6.24 -5.36
C SER A 134 -6.46 -4.91 -6.10
N ALA A 135 -6.05 -3.84 -5.41
CA ALA A 135 -5.72 -2.56 -6.04
C ALA A 135 -4.37 -2.63 -6.78
N GLY A 136 -3.45 -3.46 -6.31
CA GLY A 136 -2.15 -3.71 -6.94
C GLY A 136 -2.11 -4.89 -7.90
N TYR A 137 -3.24 -5.52 -8.22
CA TYR A 137 -3.25 -6.74 -9.04
C TYR A 137 -2.97 -6.45 -10.52
N MET A 138 -2.00 -7.16 -11.09
CA MET A 138 -1.58 -7.10 -12.48
C MET A 138 -2.20 -8.26 -13.26
N HIS A 139 -3.27 -7.95 -14.01
CA HIS A 139 -3.93 -8.92 -14.87
C HIS A 139 -2.96 -9.51 -15.90
N PRO A 140 -3.06 -10.82 -16.20
CA PRO A 140 -2.28 -11.42 -17.28
C PRO A 140 -2.55 -10.73 -18.62
N PRO A 141 -1.49 -10.39 -19.40
CA PRO A 141 -1.66 -9.71 -20.68
C PRO A 141 -2.37 -10.55 -21.74
N ALA A 142 -2.56 -11.86 -21.52
CA ALA A 142 -3.02 -12.82 -22.52
C ALA A 142 -4.27 -13.63 -22.11
N ARG A 143 -5.14 -13.14 -21.21
CA ARG A 143 -6.33 -13.92 -20.82
C ARG A 143 -7.66 -13.17 -20.84
N ASP A 144 -8.60 -13.83 -21.52
CA ASP A 144 -10.03 -13.97 -21.25
C ASP A 144 -10.66 -12.87 -20.40
N LEU A 145 -11.30 -11.93 -21.09
CA LEU A 145 -12.13 -10.87 -20.50
C LEU A 145 -13.09 -11.42 -19.45
N THR A 146 -13.54 -12.66 -19.57
CA THR A 146 -14.39 -13.34 -18.59
C THR A 146 -13.69 -13.46 -17.23
N ALA A 147 -12.44 -13.92 -17.17
CA ALA A 147 -11.70 -14.06 -15.93
C ALA A 147 -11.43 -12.68 -15.26
N GLN A 148 -11.11 -11.67 -16.07
CA GLN A 148 -10.95 -10.30 -15.59
C GLN A 148 -12.26 -9.74 -15.00
N ASN A 149 -13.37 -9.94 -15.70
CA ASN A 149 -14.69 -9.51 -15.24
C ASN A 149 -15.12 -10.21 -13.95
N VAL A 150 -14.82 -11.52 -13.82
CA VAL A 150 -15.07 -12.27 -12.58
C VAL A 150 -14.24 -11.71 -11.42
N PHE A 151 -12.96 -11.43 -11.65
CA PHE A 151 -12.10 -10.82 -10.63
C PHE A 151 -12.62 -9.45 -10.19
N LEU A 152 -12.94 -8.56 -11.14
CA LEU A 152 -13.46 -7.22 -10.86
C LEU A 152 -14.81 -7.27 -10.15
N SER A 153 -15.69 -8.20 -10.53
CA SER A 153 -16.98 -8.43 -9.87
C SER A 153 -16.78 -8.86 -8.41
N ASN A 154 -15.87 -9.81 -8.15
CA ASN A 154 -15.57 -10.25 -6.78
C ASN A 154 -14.94 -9.13 -5.95
N LYS A 155 -14.03 -8.34 -6.53
CA LYS A 155 -13.45 -7.14 -5.90
C LYS A 155 -14.53 -6.13 -5.50
N ARG A 156 -15.45 -5.81 -6.41
CA ARG A 156 -16.56 -4.88 -6.15
C ARG A 156 -17.46 -5.39 -5.03
N ARG A 157 -17.89 -6.65 -5.11
CA ARG A 157 -18.74 -7.27 -4.08
C ARG A 157 -18.07 -7.30 -2.71
N LEU A 158 -16.75 -7.51 -2.65
CA LEU A 158 -15.99 -7.45 -1.41
C LEU A 158 -16.00 -6.03 -0.82
N HIS A 159 -15.77 -5.02 -1.65
CA HIS A 159 -15.85 -3.61 -1.24
C HIS A 159 -17.23 -3.23 -0.70
N ASP A 160 -18.28 -3.64 -1.39
CA ASP A 160 -19.66 -3.37 -0.95
C ASP A 160 -19.94 -4.02 0.41
N ALA A 161 -19.51 -5.27 0.61
CA ALA A 161 -19.63 -5.98 1.89
C ALA A 161 -18.80 -5.32 3.01
N LEU A 162 -17.61 -4.79 2.69
CA LEU A 162 -16.76 -4.08 3.66
C LEU A 162 -17.40 -2.76 4.12
N ASN A 163 -18.03 -2.01 3.21
CA ASN A 163 -18.73 -0.76 3.55
C ASN A 163 -20.00 -0.98 4.40
N VAL A 164 -20.49 -2.23 4.46
CA VAL A 164 -21.55 -2.62 5.36
C VAL A 164 -21.07 -2.78 6.80
N LEU A 165 -19.80 -3.10 7.05
CA LEU A 165 -19.29 -3.18 8.42
C LEU A 165 -19.24 -1.78 9.08
N PRO A 166 -19.50 -1.70 10.40
CA PRO A 166 -19.26 -0.48 11.15
C PRO A 166 -17.75 -0.26 11.26
N SER A 167 -17.20 0.66 10.48
CA SER A 167 -15.77 0.97 10.51
C SER A 167 -15.43 1.82 11.74
N LEU A 168 -14.43 1.40 12.52
CA LEU A 168 -13.92 2.13 13.69
C LEU A 168 -13.29 3.50 13.34
N ASN A 169 -12.91 3.72 12.08
CA ASN A 169 -12.19 4.92 11.60
C ASN A 169 -13.05 5.89 10.77
N ARG A 170 -14.39 5.81 10.82
CA ARG A 170 -15.20 6.88 10.23
C ARG A 170 -15.08 8.10 11.14
N GLU A 171 -14.27 9.07 10.73
CA GLU A 171 -14.28 10.41 11.29
C GLU A 171 -15.73 10.92 11.28
N THR A 172 -16.30 11.02 12.49
CA THR A 172 -17.42 11.90 12.84
C THR A 172 -18.51 12.03 11.76
N SER A 173 -19.38 11.02 11.65
CA SER A 173 -20.79 11.40 11.53
C SER A 173 -21.18 11.99 12.88
N SER A 174 -21.72 13.21 12.88
CA SER A 174 -22.08 13.97 14.08
C SER A 174 -22.64 13.07 15.20
N GLU A 175 -22.34 13.40 16.45
CA GLU A 175 -22.81 12.72 17.66
C GLU A 175 -24.36 12.58 17.75
N TYR A 176 -25.08 13.22 16.83
CA TYR A 176 -26.54 13.18 16.68
C TYR A 176 -27.05 12.40 15.46
N VAL A 177 -26.18 11.88 14.59
CA VAL A 177 -26.59 10.92 13.56
C VAL A 177 -26.53 9.54 14.17
N VAL A 178 -27.64 9.13 14.78
CA VAL A 178 -27.92 7.72 15.04
C VAL A 178 -27.93 7.04 13.68
N GLY A 179 -26.78 6.53 13.25
CA GLY A 179 -26.68 5.74 12.03
C GLY A 179 -27.74 4.65 12.09
N GLU A 180 -28.47 4.46 11.00
CA GLU A 180 -29.50 3.43 10.90
C GLU A 180 -28.95 2.13 11.48
N LYS A 181 -29.66 1.60 12.50
CA LYS A 181 -29.29 0.32 13.11
C LYS A 181 -29.33 -0.75 12.02
N LYS A 182 -28.17 -1.07 11.44
CA LYS A 182 -28.04 -2.17 10.50
C LYS A 182 -28.54 -3.44 11.18
N THR A 183 -29.46 -4.14 10.52
CA THR A 183 -30.01 -5.38 11.07
C THR A 183 -28.88 -6.41 11.26
N THR A 184 -29.00 -7.24 12.30
CA THR A 184 -28.04 -8.32 12.58
C THR A 184 -27.89 -9.27 11.38
N ALA A 185 -28.97 -9.50 10.64
CA ALA A 185 -28.98 -10.28 9.40
C ALA A 185 -28.06 -9.67 8.32
N LEU A 186 -28.09 -8.35 8.15
CA LEU A 186 -27.29 -7.63 7.15
C LEU A 186 -25.80 -7.66 7.51
N LEU A 187 -25.44 -7.50 8.78
CA LEU A 187 -24.06 -7.63 9.25
C LEU A 187 -23.52 -9.06 9.11
N THR A 188 -24.35 -10.05 9.41
CA THR A 188 -23.98 -11.48 9.27
C THR A 188 -23.73 -11.84 7.81
N ARG A 189 -24.59 -11.36 6.90
CA ARG A 189 -24.41 -11.52 5.46
C ARG A 189 -23.11 -10.87 4.97
N ALA A 190 -22.87 -9.61 5.35
CA ALA A 190 -21.65 -8.90 4.95
C ALA A 190 -20.38 -9.62 5.42
N ARG A 191 -20.36 -10.12 6.66
CA ARG A 191 -19.26 -10.96 7.16
C ARG A 191 -19.06 -12.20 6.29
N ARG A 192 -20.13 -12.96 6.03
CA ARG A 192 -20.05 -14.14 5.15
C ARG A 192 -19.50 -13.80 3.76
N ASP A 193 -19.96 -12.70 3.18
CA ASP A 193 -19.51 -12.22 1.86
C ASP A 193 -18.02 -11.84 1.90
N ILE A 194 -17.56 -11.12 2.94
CA ILE A 194 -16.15 -10.80 3.14
C ILE A 194 -15.29 -12.05 3.23
N HIS A 195 -15.71 -13.04 4.02
CA HIS A 195 -14.98 -14.30 4.14
C HIS A 195 -14.88 -15.00 2.77
N THR A 196 -16.04 -15.21 2.12
CA THR A 196 -16.10 -15.97 0.86
C THR A 196 -15.32 -15.27 -0.25
N LEU A 197 -15.61 -13.99 -0.51
CA LEU A 197 -14.97 -13.22 -1.58
C LEU A 197 -13.49 -12.96 -1.26
N GLY A 198 -13.17 -12.74 0.01
CA GLY A 198 -11.80 -12.59 0.47
C GLY A 198 -10.95 -13.82 0.18
N HIS A 199 -11.48 -15.02 0.47
CA HIS A 199 -10.78 -16.28 0.18
C HIS A 199 -10.69 -16.61 -1.32
N ILE A 200 -11.71 -16.28 -2.12
CA ILE A 200 -11.65 -16.42 -3.58
C ILE A 200 -10.51 -15.56 -4.15
N LEU A 201 -10.44 -14.28 -3.78
CA LEU A 201 -9.37 -13.39 -4.24
C LEU A 201 -8.00 -13.79 -3.70
N LEU A 202 -7.93 -14.24 -2.44
CA LEU A 202 -6.69 -14.74 -1.86
C LEU A 202 -6.15 -15.95 -2.64
N HIS A 203 -7.03 -16.86 -3.07
CA HIS A 203 -6.64 -18.01 -3.87
C HIS A 203 -5.97 -17.57 -5.19
N GLU A 204 -6.55 -16.59 -5.89
CA GLU A 204 -5.96 -16.01 -7.10
C GLU A 204 -4.56 -15.45 -6.89
N TYR A 205 -4.31 -14.76 -5.77
CA TYR A 205 -2.98 -14.23 -5.46
C TYR A 205 -1.98 -15.36 -5.23
N LYS A 206 -2.37 -16.38 -4.46
CA LYS A 206 -1.54 -17.55 -4.14
C LYS A 206 -1.22 -18.41 -5.37
N LEU A 207 -2.15 -18.57 -6.31
CA LEU A 207 -1.91 -19.27 -7.57
C LEU A 207 -0.76 -18.68 -8.39
N SER A 208 -0.57 -17.36 -8.29
CA SER A 208 0.54 -16.65 -8.95
C SER A 208 1.78 -16.48 -8.07
N SER A 209 1.83 -17.14 -6.90
CA SER A 209 2.86 -16.95 -5.88
C SER A 209 3.10 -15.47 -5.56
N TRP A 210 2.01 -14.69 -5.46
CA TRP A 210 2.03 -13.23 -5.18
C TRP A 210 2.69 -12.36 -6.26
N ARG A 211 3.27 -12.94 -7.31
CA ARG A 211 4.02 -12.23 -8.36
C ARG A 211 3.16 -11.22 -9.13
N ARG A 212 1.85 -11.43 -9.15
CA ARG A 212 0.89 -10.54 -9.82
C ARG A 212 0.38 -9.41 -8.95
N VAL A 213 0.89 -9.24 -7.73
CA VAL A 213 0.56 -8.08 -6.90
C VAL A 213 1.75 -7.11 -6.91
N ARG A 214 1.49 -5.83 -7.12
CA ARG A 214 2.51 -4.77 -7.05
C ARG A 214 3.11 -4.75 -5.64
N TRP A 215 4.44 -4.71 -5.56
CA TRP A 215 5.19 -4.88 -4.31
C TRP A 215 4.74 -3.96 -3.16
N LEU A 216 4.51 -2.68 -3.45
CA LEU A 216 4.03 -1.73 -2.44
C LEU A 216 2.73 -2.19 -1.77
N HIS A 217 1.78 -2.75 -2.52
CA HIS A 217 0.49 -3.17 -1.96
C HIS A 217 0.66 -4.36 -1.03
N THR A 218 1.49 -5.33 -1.41
CA THR A 218 1.83 -6.48 -0.57
C THR A 218 2.53 -6.04 0.72
N ILE A 219 3.54 -5.18 0.61
CA ILE A 219 4.30 -4.63 1.75
C ILE A 219 3.38 -3.83 2.68
N ALA A 220 2.52 -2.96 2.13
CA ALA A 220 1.59 -2.15 2.92
C ALA A 220 0.56 -3.01 3.66
N VAL A 221 0.05 -4.07 3.02
CA VAL A 221 -0.88 -5.01 3.66
C VAL A 221 -0.17 -5.83 4.74
N ALA A 222 1.06 -6.29 4.50
CA ALA A 222 1.87 -6.97 5.50
C ALA A 222 2.11 -6.07 6.72
N GLU A 223 2.55 -4.82 6.52
CA GLU A 223 2.74 -3.84 7.59
C GLU A 223 1.45 -3.60 8.39
N ARG A 224 0.32 -3.46 7.70
CA ARG A 224 -0.98 -3.24 8.35
C ARG A 224 -1.45 -4.46 9.14
N TRP A 225 -1.28 -5.67 8.62
CA TRP A 225 -1.65 -6.89 9.32
C TRP A 225 -0.75 -7.16 10.53
N VAL A 226 0.56 -6.90 10.44
CA VAL A 226 1.48 -6.92 11.59
C VAL A 226 1.01 -5.95 12.67
N GLY A 227 0.61 -4.74 12.28
CA GLY A 227 0.02 -3.75 13.19
C GLY A 227 -1.27 -4.24 13.86
N ALA A 228 -2.15 -4.92 13.11
CA ALA A 228 -3.40 -5.46 13.63
C ALA A 228 -3.21 -6.56 14.70
N PHE A 229 -2.08 -7.26 14.69
CA PHE A 229 -1.72 -8.23 15.74
C PHE A 229 -1.02 -7.59 16.95
N GLY A 230 -0.80 -6.28 16.96
CA GLY A 230 0.00 -5.63 17.99
C GLY A 230 1.47 -6.04 17.98
N LEU A 231 1.95 -6.57 16.85
CA LEU A 231 3.33 -7.06 16.69
C LEU A 231 4.29 -5.97 16.18
N LYS A 232 3.83 -4.71 16.14
CA LYS A 232 4.72 -3.57 15.90
C LYS A 232 5.58 -3.32 17.15
N PRO A 233 6.91 -3.21 17.03
CA PRO A 233 7.77 -2.90 18.15
C PRO A 233 7.35 -1.58 18.79
N MET A 234 7.35 -1.56 20.13
CA MET A 234 6.76 -0.52 20.98
C MET A 234 7.34 0.90 20.75
N ARG A 235 8.43 1.04 19.97
CA ARG A 235 9.06 2.33 19.63
C ARG A 235 8.17 3.25 18.78
N GLU A 236 7.24 2.72 17.99
CA GLU A 236 6.28 3.54 17.20
C GLU A 236 5.01 3.94 17.97
N LEU A 237 4.68 3.25 19.06
CA LEU A 237 3.51 3.56 19.90
C LEU A 237 3.66 4.88 20.69
N GLY A 238 4.89 5.40 20.81
CA GLY A 238 5.19 6.69 21.43
C GLY A 238 4.76 7.92 20.61
N VAL A 239 4.49 7.77 19.31
CA VAL A 239 4.01 8.87 18.45
C VAL A 239 2.49 9.00 18.50
N LEU A 240 1.77 7.87 18.59
CA LEU A 240 0.31 7.89 18.74
C LEU A 240 -0.15 8.37 20.12
N THR A 241 0.65 8.12 21.17
CA THR A 241 0.36 8.61 22.53
C THR A 241 0.72 10.08 22.76
N LYS A 242 1.66 10.65 21.98
CA LYS A 242 1.93 12.10 22.02
C LYS A 242 0.80 12.92 21.39
N ARG A 243 0.22 12.46 20.27
CA ARG A 243 -0.95 13.11 19.65
C ARG A 243 -2.22 13.06 20.51
N THR A 244 -2.39 12.05 21.36
CA THR A 244 -3.55 11.96 22.26
C THR A 244 -3.35 12.71 23.58
N LYS A 245 -2.11 12.94 24.01
CA LYS A 245 -1.84 13.74 25.22
C LYS A 245 -1.87 15.24 24.98
N GLU A 246 -1.61 15.72 23.76
CA GLU A 246 -1.67 17.16 23.44
C GLU A 246 -3.10 17.71 23.27
N VAL A 247 -4.15 16.87 23.28
CA VAL A 247 -5.55 17.32 23.13
C VAL A 247 -6.31 17.43 24.48
N VAL A 248 -5.73 16.99 25.60
CA VAL A 248 -6.44 16.96 26.91
C VAL A 248 -6.07 18.12 27.83
N CYS A 249 -5.22 19.05 27.41
CA CYS A 249 -4.84 20.21 28.25
C CYS A 249 -5.00 21.55 27.52
N GLU A 250 -6.18 21.84 26.96
CA GLU A 250 -6.52 23.24 26.65
C GLU A 250 -8.04 23.50 26.77
N ALA A 251 -8.57 23.26 27.97
CA ALA A 251 -9.89 23.76 28.36
C ALA A 251 -9.70 24.99 29.25
N THR A 252 -9.65 26.19 28.66
CA THR A 252 -10.30 27.43 29.16
C THR A 252 -9.89 28.67 28.35
N LYS A 253 -10.73 29.08 27.37
CA LYS A 253 -11.18 30.47 27.12
C LYS A 253 -12.11 30.55 25.88
N PRO A 254 -13.17 31.37 25.88
CA PRO A 254 -14.13 31.48 24.77
C PRO A 254 -13.81 32.71 23.87
N PRO A 255 -14.63 33.03 22.84
CA PRO A 255 -14.38 32.72 21.44
C PRO A 255 -13.87 33.93 20.64
N GLY A 256 -12.87 33.71 19.78
CA GLY A 256 -12.41 34.67 18.79
C GLY A 256 -12.40 34.03 17.41
N LYS A 257 -13.28 34.49 16.52
CA LYS A 257 -13.36 34.06 15.12
C LYS A 257 -11.99 34.15 14.43
N ARG A 258 -11.51 33.04 13.88
CA ARG A 258 -10.76 33.03 12.63
C ARG A 258 -10.98 31.72 11.90
N VAL A 259 -11.76 31.82 10.83
CA VAL A 259 -11.89 30.81 9.78
C VAL A 259 -10.54 30.72 9.07
N VAL A 260 -9.92 29.54 9.08
CA VAL A 260 -8.95 29.14 8.07
C VAL A 260 -9.32 27.72 7.66
N ASN A 261 -10.02 27.64 6.53
CA ASN A 261 -10.27 26.40 5.80
C ASN A 261 -8.94 25.78 5.40
N ASN A 262 -8.71 24.52 5.79
CA ASN A 262 -7.81 23.62 5.08
C ASN A 262 -8.53 22.29 4.89
N ASN A 263 -9.37 22.23 3.85
CA ASN A 263 -9.92 21.00 3.31
C ASN A 263 -8.77 20.22 2.64
N VAL A 264 -8.30 19.14 3.26
CA VAL A 264 -7.59 18.09 2.53
C VAL A 264 -8.61 16.99 2.21
N ARG A 265 -9.21 17.12 1.04
CA ARG A 265 -10.12 16.16 0.44
C ARG A 265 -9.29 14.98 -0.07
N PHE A 266 -9.40 13.82 0.56
CA PHE A 266 -8.90 12.56 -0.01
C PHE A 266 -9.97 12.02 -0.96
N GLU A 267 -9.87 12.39 -2.23
CA GLU A 267 -10.63 11.74 -3.30
C GLU A 267 -9.78 10.64 -3.92
N PHE A 268 -10.30 9.42 -3.92
CA PHE A 268 -9.83 8.40 -4.83
C PHE A 268 -10.39 8.73 -6.23
N PRO A 269 -9.58 8.72 -7.30
CA PRO A 269 -10.11 8.93 -8.64
C PRO A 269 -11.07 7.80 -9.00
N ASP A 270 -12.31 8.19 -9.28
CA ASP A 270 -13.39 7.34 -9.75
C ASP A 270 -13.12 6.99 -11.23
N VAL A 271 -12.60 5.79 -11.48
CA VAL A 271 -12.43 5.28 -12.85
C VAL A 271 -13.70 4.52 -13.22
N SER A 272 -14.77 5.26 -13.46
CA SER A 272 -16.04 4.73 -13.95
C SER A 272 -16.70 5.67 -14.95
N ALA A 273 -15.94 6.15 -15.95
CA ALA A 273 -16.52 6.76 -17.14
C ALA A 273 -15.53 6.67 -18.31
N GLN A 274 -15.68 5.65 -19.14
CA GLN A 274 -15.74 5.79 -20.60
C GLN A 274 -15.74 4.39 -21.22
N ASP A 275 -16.94 3.91 -21.48
CA ASP A 275 -17.19 3.07 -22.64
C ASP A 275 -18.59 3.39 -23.16
N SER A 276 -18.69 3.55 -24.48
CA SER A 276 -19.89 3.41 -25.30
C SER A 276 -20.80 4.64 -25.49
N GLN A 277 -20.55 5.37 -26.59
CA GLN A 277 -21.62 5.57 -27.57
C GLN A 277 -21.14 5.01 -28.92
N GLY A 278 -21.82 3.96 -29.38
CA GLY A 278 -21.91 3.56 -30.79
C GLY A 278 -22.60 4.65 -31.61
N VAL A 279 -22.92 4.53 -32.90
CA VAL A 279 -22.81 3.53 -33.96
C VAL A 279 -23.28 4.31 -35.21
N MET A 280 -22.66 4.06 -36.36
CA MET A 280 -23.10 4.28 -37.76
C MET A 280 -24.16 5.35 -38.10
N ASP A 281 -23.83 6.18 -39.10
CA ASP A 281 -24.80 6.51 -40.16
C ASP A 281 -24.09 6.60 -41.52
N GLU A 282 -24.69 5.95 -42.52
CA GLU A 282 -24.21 5.82 -43.89
C GLU A 282 -24.64 7.03 -44.77
N ARG A 283 -23.68 7.61 -45.52
CA ARG A 283 -23.78 8.26 -46.88
C ARG A 283 -24.84 9.37 -47.12
N PRO A 284 -24.81 10.16 -48.24
CA PRO A 284 -24.14 9.96 -49.52
C PRO A 284 -23.38 11.18 -50.13
N GLU A 285 -22.80 10.89 -51.30
CA GLU A 285 -22.22 11.70 -52.38
C GLU A 285 -22.60 13.20 -52.51
N ARG A 286 -21.59 14.02 -52.90
CA ARG A 286 -21.54 14.94 -54.09
C ARG A 286 -20.22 15.74 -54.02
N GLU A 287 -19.27 15.55 -54.92
CA GLU A 287 -19.11 16.18 -56.25
C GLU A 287 -18.81 17.70 -56.21
N ARG A 288 -17.71 18.09 -56.90
CA ARG A 288 -17.29 19.44 -57.38
C ARG A 288 -16.55 20.33 -56.36
N ASP A 289 -15.42 20.96 -56.66
CA ASP A 289 -14.65 21.24 -57.90
C ASP A 289 -13.14 21.12 -57.62
#